data_AF-A0AAX3WXT1-F1
#
_entry.id   AF-A0AAX3WXT1-F1
#
_cell.length_a   1.000
_cell.length_b   1.000
_cell.length_c   1.000
_cell.angle_alpha   90.00
_cell.angle_beta   90.00
_cell.angle_gamma   90.00
#
_symmetry.space_group_name_H-M   'P 1'
#
loop_
_entity.id
_entity.type
_entity.pdbx_description
1 polymer ?
#
loop_
_entity_poly.entity_id
_entity_poly.type
_entity_poly.pdbx_seq_one_letter_code
_entity_poly.pdbx_strand_id
1 'polypeptide(L)'
;MQKKLFSLLALLLTAVLFVGCNTTDKSESSGAQNNEPSNTSNEQKPSEDNTAGEGQETPTSNDSNADTSTSPQQEVKYVQKGVDKTEKASESKSVEQGYKMQQLPGFTLTQEEPGKDMLVSNENDEVFMRIETVDASQANFNDVKTSLQDHMNAVGETVALTSEELSAFKNVTNIEGYVVDFDTEKVVGVVFEKDGLITKLIIHDNDELDLTDAMLNMAATISKQ
;
A
#
# COMPACT_ATOMS: atom_id res chain seq x y z
N MET A 1 -13.97 -64.07 -21.78
CA MET A 1 -14.18 -63.43 -20.46
C MET A 1 -12.86 -62.87 -19.99
N GLN A 2 -12.68 -61.55 -20.10
CA GLN A 2 -11.46 -60.87 -19.68
C GLN A 2 -11.60 -60.46 -18.21
N LYS A 3 -10.62 -60.86 -17.39
CA LYS A 3 -10.26 -60.21 -16.14
C LYS A 3 -8.77 -59.92 -16.24
N LYS A 4 -8.37 -58.68 -16.02
CA LYS A 4 -7.40 -58.28 -14.99
C LYS A 4 -7.13 -56.79 -15.09
N LEU A 5 -7.32 -56.13 -13.95
CA LEU A 5 -6.92 -54.76 -13.69
C LEU A 5 -5.41 -54.62 -13.89
N PHE A 6 -5.00 -53.58 -14.60
CA PHE A 6 -3.70 -52.95 -14.41
C PHE A 6 -3.93 -51.46 -14.18
N SER A 7 -4.06 -51.12 -12.91
CA SER A 7 -3.79 -49.77 -12.40
C SER A 7 -2.31 -49.76 -12.04
N LEU A 8 -1.53 -48.91 -12.71
CA LEU A 8 -0.22 -48.49 -12.22
C LEU A 8 0.01 -47.05 -12.67
N LEU A 9 -0.26 -46.18 -11.71
CA LEU A 9 0.02 -44.77 -11.61
C LEU A 9 1.53 -44.52 -11.81
N ALA A 10 1.90 -43.83 -12.88
CA ALA A 10 3.25 -43.28 -13.06
C ALA A 10 3.20 -41.78 -12.80
N LEU A 11 3.32 -41.42 -11.51
CA LEU A 11 3.50 -40.05 -11.06
C LEU A 11 4.98 -39.67 -11.29
N LEU A 12 5.27 -38.97 -12.39
CA LEU A 12 6.60 -38.43 -12.67
C LEU A 12 6.76 -37.11 -11.90
N LEU A 13 7.26 -37.19 -10.67
CA LEU A 13 7.57 -36.02 -9.84
C LEU A 13 8.92 -35.43 -10.28
N THR A 14 8.85 -34.25 -10.91
CA THR A 14 9.95 -33.30 -11.14
C THR A 14 9.54 -32.02 -10.37
N ALA A 15 10.39 -31.29 -9.63
CA ALA A 15 11.83 -31.28 -9.52
C ALA A 15 12.31 -30.42 -8.31
N VAL A 16 13.65 -30.34 -8.21
CA VAL A 16 14.52 -29.28 -7.64
C VAL A 16 14.65 -29.16 -6.12
N LEU A 17 15.75 -29.76 -5.61
CA LEU A 17 16.36 -29.36 -4.35
C LEU A 17 17.30 -28.17 -4.60
N PHE A 18 16.98 -26.99 -4.08
CA PHE A 18 17.97 -25.92 -3.92
C PHE A 18 18.92 -26.31 -2.79
N VAL A 19 20.11 -26.78 -3.16
CA VAL A 19 21.23 -26.92 -2.22
C VAL A 19 21.79 -25.52 -1.99
N GLY A 20 21.50 -24.96 -0.81
CA GLY A 20 22.19 -23.80 -0.30
C GLY A 20 23.67 -24.12 -0.13
N CYS A 21 24.51 -23.40 -0.88
CA CYS A 21 25.95 -23.40 -0.69
C CYS A 21 26.24 -22.57 0.57
N ASN A 22 26.30 -23.22 1.75
CA ASN A 22 27.00 -22.66 2.90
C ASN A 22 28.28 -23.46 3.10
N THR A 23 29.37 -22.91 2.57
CA THR A 23 30.72 -23.40 2.77
C THR A 23 31.24 -22.83 4.09
N THR A 24 31.45 -23.71 5.07
CA THR A 24 32.58 -23.68 6.00
C THR A 24 32.74 -25.09 6.58
N ASP A 25 33.98 -25.55 6.55
CA ASP A 25 34.49 -26.92 6.65
C ASP A 25 34.24 -27.73 7.95
N LYS A 26 33.99 -29.05 7.75
CA LYS A 26 34.65 -30.24 8.39
C LYS A 26 34.38 -30.49 9.90
N SER A 27 34.07 -31.68 10.43
CA SER A 27 34.24 -33.11 10.07
C SER A 27 33.33 -34.03 10.92
N GLU A 28 33.06 -35.23 10.42
CA GLU A 28 32.36 -36.36 11.06
C GLU A 28 33.07 -36.94 12.31
N SER A 29 32.31 -37.46 13.29
CA SER A 29 32.32 -38.87 13.73
C SER A 29 31.56 -39.10 15.06
N SER A 30 30.89 -40.25 15.10
CA SER A 30 30.09 -40.91 16.14
C SER A 30 30.74 -41.09 17.54
N GLY A 31 29.91 -41.16 18.59
CA GLY A 31 30.27 -41.80 19.86
C GLY A 31 29.40 -41.40 21.06
N ALA A 32 28.67 -42.36 21.63
CA ALA A 32 27.82 -42.22 22.81
C ALA A 32 28.61 -41.99 24.11
N GLN A 33 28.09 -41.16 25.03
CA GLN A 33 28.10 -41.51 26.45
C GLN A 33 27.06 -40.75 27.28
N ASN A 34 26.53 -41.52 28.22
CA ASN A 34 25.51 -41.32 29.24
C ASN A 34 25.89 -40.26 30.32
N ASN A 35 24.89 -39.58 30.91
CA ASN A 35 24.61 -39.52 32.36
C ASN A 35 23.71 -38.31 32.74
N GLU A 36 22.48 -38.61 33.18
CA GLU A 36 21.68 -37.90 34.19
C GLU A 36 22.37 -38.11 35.59
N PRO A 37 22.18 -37.32 36.70
CA PRO A 37 20.89 -36.82 37.15
C PRO A 37 20.70 -35.51 37.94
N SER A 38 19.40 -35.20 38.04
CA SER A 38 18.65 -34.27 38.87
C SER A 38 18.93 -34.37 40.39
N ASN A 39 18.86 -33.23 41.12
CA ASN A 39 17.91 -32.97 42.24
C ASN A 39 18.35 -31.89 43.28
N THR A 40 17.53 -30.84 43.36
CA THR A 40 16.83 -30.21 44.51
C THR A 40 17.50 -29.75 45.83
N SER A 41 17.17 -28.48 46.17
CA SER A 41 16.52 -27.97 47.41
C SER A 41 17.29 -26.99 48.31
N ASN A 42 16.66 -25.79 48.47
CA ASN A 42 16.45 -24.90 49.65
C ASN A 42 17.65 -24.53 50.57
N GLU A 43 17.82 -23.35 51.17
CA GLU A 43 16.98 -22.26 51.73
C GLU A 43 17.93 -21.01 51.82
N GLN A 44 17.53 -19.73 51.84
CA GLN A 44 16.81 -19.03 52.92
C GLN A 44 16.58 -17.53 52.54
N LYS A 45 15.46 -16.96 53.00
CA LYS A 45 14.98 -15.55 52.91
C LYS A 45 15.38 -14.77 54.21
N PRO A 46 14.80 -13.59 54.56
CA PRO A 46 14.85 -12.20 54.06
C PRO A 46 15.60 -11.21 55.02
N SER A 47 15.78 -9.94 54.62
CA SER A 47 15.23 -8.81 55.40
C SER A 47 15.17 -7.52 54.58
N GLU A 48 13.99 -6.91 54.57
CA GLU A 48 13.73 -5.49 54.35
C GLU A 48 14.26 -4.68 55.55
N ASP A 49 14.74 -3.44 55.36
CA ASP A 49 14.06 -2.22 55.87
C ASP A 49 14.81 -0.91 55.52
N ASN A 50 14.07 -0.01 54.86
CA ASN A 50 14.09 1.46 54.76
C ASN A 50 15.38 2.31 54.93
N THR A 51 15.63 3.22 53.96
CA THR A 51 15.45 4.69 54.13
C THR A 51 15.58 5.43 52.79
N ALA A 52 14.68 6.40 52.62
CA ALA A 52 14.36 7.22 51.46
C ALA A 52 15.50 8.09 50.88
N GLY A 53 15.39 8.31 49.57
CA GLY A 53 16.03 9.39 48.82
C GLY A 53 15.30 9.58 47.50
N GLU A 54 14.28 10.43 47.50
CA GLU A 54 13.58 10.88 46.28
C GLU A 54 14.56 11.68 45.40
N GLY A 55 14.79 11.19 44.19
CA GLY A 55 15.52 11.85 43.12
C GLY A 55 14.96 11.34 41.80
N GLN A 56 13.87 11.95 41.37
CA GLN A 56 13.12 11.63 40.16
C GLN A 56 13.96 11.97 38.92
N GLU A 57 14.63 10.99 38.34
CA GLU A 57 15.25 11.13 37.01
C GLU A 57 14.16 11.14 35.94
N THR A 58 14.12 12.27 35.23
CA THR A 58 13.23 12.57 34.12
C THR A 58 13.75 11.88 32.87
N PRO A 59 12.95 11.10 32.11
CA PRO A 59 13.37 10.65 30.79
C PRO A 59 13.33 11.84 29.83
N THR A 60 14.50 12.17 29.29
CA THR A 60 14.72 13.15 28.23
C THR A 60 13.78 12.87 27.06
N SER A 61 12.74 13.69 26.91
CA SER A 61 11.93 13.74 25.71
C SER A 61 12.79 14.35 24.61
N ASN A 62 13.16 13.53 23.62
CA ASN A 62 13.72 14.02 22.38
C ASN A 62 12.65 14.89 21.72
N ASP A 63 12.91 16.20 21.66
CA ASP A 63 12.24 17.18 20.81
C ASP A 63 12.23 16.65 19.37
N SER A 64 11.16 15.96 19.00
CA SER A 64 10.78 15.88 17.60
C SER A 64 10.31 17.27 17.25
N ASN A 65 11.20 18.05 16.62
CA ASN A 65 10.84 19.26 15.91
C ASN A 65 9.59 18.96 15.09
N ALA A 66 8.43 19.40 15.59
CA ALA A 66 7.26 19.61 14.77
C ALA A 66 7.65 20.72 13.81
N ASP A 67 8.23 20.32 12.68
CA ASP A 67 8.39 21.18 11.52
C ASP A 67 6.98 21.58 11.10
N THR A 68 6.49 22.66 11.70
CA THR A 68 5.22 23.28 11.36
C THR A 68 5.48 24.12 10.10
N SER A 69 6.03 23.47 9.08
CA SER A 69 6.07 23.99 7.74
C SER A 69 4.62 24.18 7.35
N THR A 70 4.18 25.44 7.32
CA THR A 70 2.82 25.81 6.95
C THR A 70 2.71 25.55 5.46
N SER A 71 2.42 24.29 5.14
CA SER A 71 2.21 23.80 3.79
C SER A 71 1.17 24.66 3.09
N PRO A 72 1.39 25.06 1.82
CA PRO A 72 0.44 25.89 1.10
C PRO A 72 -0.92 25.17 1.04
N GLN A 73 -1.90 25.71 1.78
CA GLN A 73 -3.27 25.21 1.74
C GLN A 73 -3.94 25.64 0.45
N GLN A 74 -4.46 24.67 -0.30
CA GLN A 74 -5.24 24.90 -1.51
C GLN A 74 -6.67 24.43 -1.31
N GLU A 75 -7.65 25.14 -1.86
CA GLU A 75 -9.02 24.66 -1.92
C GLU A 75 -9.15 23.54 -2.97
N VAL A 76 -9.75 22.43 -2.57
CA VAL A 76 -10.16 21.33 -3.45
C VAL A 76 -11.68 21.29 -3.45
N LYS A 77 -12.26 21.26 -4.65
CA LYS A 77 -13.71 21.19 -4.86
C LYS A 77 -14.06 19.82 -5.38
N TYR A 78 -15.17 19.27 -4.92
CA TYR A 78 -15.64 17.96 -5.34
C TYR A 78 -17.13 17.81 -5.05
N VAL A 79 -17.76 16.81 -5.63
CA VAL A 79 -19.14 16.42 -5.38
C VAL A 79 -19.13 15.14 -4.55
N GLN A 80 -19.95 15.10 -3.50
CA GLN A 80 -20.19 13.88 -2.72
C GLN A 80 -21.69 13.74 -2.50
N LYS A 81 -22.26 12.61 -2.88
CA LYS A 81 -23.71 12.32 -2.80
C LYS A 81 -24.56 13.42 -3.47
N GLY A 82 -24.07 13.93 -4.61
CA GLY A 82 -24.72 15.02 -5.36
C GLY A 82 -24.65 16.40 -4.71
N VAL A 83 -23.84 16.58 -3.66
CA VAL A 83 -23.63 17.87 -2.99
C VAL A 83 -22.25 18.41 -3.31
N ASP A 84 -22.18 19.64 -3.82
CA ASP A 84 -20.92 20.36 -4.00
C ASP A 84 -20.25 20.64 -2.65
N LYS A 85 -18.98 20.27 -2.54
CA LYS A 85 -18.11 20.50 -1.40
C LYS A 85 -16.89 21.32 -1.80
N THR A 86 -16.35 22.04 -0.82
CA THR A 86 -15.09 22.78 -0.97
C THR A 86 -14.38 22.72 0.37
N GLU A 87 -13.17 22.17 0.36
CA GLU A 87 -12.38 21.97 1.57
C GLU A 87 -10.94 22.41 1.35
N LYS A 88 -10.27 22.79 2.44
CA LYS A 88 -8.85 23.14 2.42
C LYS A 88 -8.03 21.87 2.52
N ALA A 89 -7.25 21.58 1.49
CA ALA A 89 -6.27 20.51 1.47
C ALA A 89 -4.90 21.01 1.95
N SER A 90 -4.07 20.07 2.38
CA SER A 90 -2.65 20.29 2.70
C SER A 90 -1.77 19.47 1.76
N GLU A 91 -0.60 19.98 1.39
CA GLU A 91 0.36 19.20 0.59
C GLU A 91 0.82 17.97 1.38
N SER A 92 0.71 16.79 0.76
CA SER A 92 1.37 15.55 1.16
C SER A 92 2.36 15.11 0.08
N LYS A 93 3.37 14.35 0.51
CA LYS A 93 4.49 13.94 -0.34
C LYS A 93 4.64 12.43 -0.28
N SER A 94 4.73 11.80 -1.44
CA SER A 94 5.18 10.41 -1.53
C SER A 94 6.60 10.30 -1.00
N VAL A 95 6.86 9.24 -0.23
CA VAL A 95 8.20 8.96 0.32
C VAL A 95 9.12 8.41 -0.76
N GLU A 96 8.62 7.54 -1.63
CA GLU A 96 9.45 6.80 -2.61
C GLU A 96 9.17 7.15 -4.07
N GLN A 97 7.99 7.63 -4.39
CA GLN A 97 7.58 7.79 -5.80
C GLN A 97 7.83 9.20 -6.36
N GLY A 98 8.35 10.13 -5.53
CA GLY A 98 8.80 11.44 -6.01
C GLY A 98 7.68 12.36 -6.53
N TYR A 99 6.45 12.19 -6.06
CA TYR A 99 5.32 13.08 -6.37
C TYR A 99 4.70 13.67 -5.10
N LYS A 100 4.07 14.83 -5.22
CA LYS A 100 3.29 15.48 -4.16
C LYS A 100 1.87 15.73 -4.62
N MET A 101 0.94 15.82 -3.67
CA MET A 101 -0.47 16.08 -3.93
C MET A 101 -1.11 16.93 -2.84
N GLN A 102 -2.26 17.52 -3.13
CA GLN A 102 -3.12 18.16 -2.15
C GLN A 102 -4.05 17.10 -1.55
N GLN A 103 -3.84 16.81 -0.27
CA GLN A 103 -4.62 15.83 0.49
C GLN A 103 -5.69 16.54 1.31
N LEU A 104 -6.95 16.13 1.10
CA LEU A 104 -8.09 16.58 1.88
C LEU A 104 -8.01 16.04 3.33
N PRO A 105 -8.58 16.76 4.31
CA PRO A 105 -8.84 16.21 5.64
C PRO A 105 -9.67 14.93 5.53
N GLY A 106 -9.49 13.99 6.47
CA GLY A 106 -10.21 12.72 6.44
C GLY A 106 -9.61 11.66 5.51
N PHE A 107 -8.49 11.96 4.85
CA PHE A 107 -7.68 10.97 4.15
C PHE A 107 -6.29 10.85 4.78
N THR A 108 -5.66 9.69 4.57
CA THR A 108 -4.26 9.44 4.94
C THR A 108 -3.53 8.83 3.75
N LEU A 109 -2.42 9.46 3.33
CA LEU A 109 -1.50 8.88 2.36
C LEU A 109 -0.52 7.95 3.08
N THR A 110 -0.53 6.67 2.72
CA THR A 110 0.37 5.64 3.22
C THR A 110 1.16 5.02 2.09
N GLN A 111 2.27 4.36 2.43
CA GLN A 111 3.12 3.64 1.49
C GLN A 111 2.78 2.15 1.52
N GLU A 112 2.67 1.53 0.34
CA GLU A 112 2.53 0.08 0.13
C GLU A 112 3.77 -0.42 -0.63
N GLU A 113 4.58 -1.26 0.02
CA GLU A 113 5.79 -1.80 -0.61
C GLU A 113 5.49 -3.03 -1.51
N PRO A 114 6.12 -3.13 -2.70
CA PRO A 114 7.07 -2.18 -3.28
C PRO A 114 6.40 -1.13 -4.19
N GLY A 115 6.81 0.14 -4.02
CA GLY A 115 6.66 1.20 -5.03
C GLY A 115 5.24 1.70 -5.29
N LYS A 116 4.35 1.62 -4.31
CA LYS A 116 2.98 2.14 -4.41
C LYS A 116 2.63 2.98 -3.19
N ASP A 117 1.68 3.88 -3.38
CA ASP A 117 1.09 4.63 -2.29
C ASP A 117 -0.42 4.34 -2.27
N MET A 118 -1.02 4.50 -1.11
CA MET A 118 -2.45 4.36 -0.93
C MET A 118 -2.99 5.57 -0.17
N LEU A 119 -3.93 6.28 -0.78
CA LEU A 119 -4.70 7.32 -0.13
C LEU A 119 -5.99 6.70 0.42
N VAL A 120 -6.06 6.54 1.74
CA VAL A 120 -7.14 5.81 2.41
C VAL A 120 -8.10 6.79 3.08
N SER A 121 -9.41 6.54 2.98
CA SER A 121 -10.39 7.25 3.79
C SER A 121 -10.23 6.87 5.27
N ASN A 122 -10.22 7.87 6.14
CA ASN A 122 -10.16 7.66 7.59
C ASN A 122 -11.51 7.18 8.17
N GLU A 123 -12.58 7.23 7.38
CA GLU A 123 -13.92 6.79 7.77
C GLU A 123 -14.15 5.29 7.49
N ASN A 124 -13.67 4.80 6.33
CA ASN A 124 -13.72 3.38 5.95
C ASN A 124 -12.49 3.06 5.09
N ASP A 125 -11.67 2.10 5.51
CA ASP A 125 -10.43 1.72 4.83
C ASP A 125 -10.63 0.90 3.55
N GLU A 126 -11.86 0.41 3.31
CA GLU A 126 -12.28 -0.18 2.03
C GLU A 126 -12.42 0.88 0.92
N VAL A 127 -12.51 2.16 1.29
CA VAL A 127 -12.56 3.29 0.35
C VAL A 127 -11.18 3.93 0.26
N PHE A 128 -10.47 3.62 -0.83
CA PHE A 128 -9.09 4.04 -1.02
C PHE A 128 -8.72 4.25 -2.50
N MET A 129 -7.64 4.98 -2.72
CA MET A 129 -7.01 5.14 -4.03
C MET A 129 -5.57 4.65 -3.97
N ARG A 130 -5.23 3.66 -4.78
CA ARG A 130 -3.84 3.27 -5.03
C ARG A 130 -3.23 4.15 -6.10
N ILE A 131 -2.01 4.62 -5.85
CA ILE A 131 -1.26 5.54 -6.71
C ILE A 131 0.08 4.89 -7.06
N GLU A 132 0.30 4.70 -8.35
CA GLU A 132 1.58 4.27 -8.92
C GLU A 132 2.06 5.33 -9.90
N THR A 133 3.31 5.79 -9.77
CA THR A 133 3.89 6.77 -10.68
C THR A 133 5.19 6.26 -11.29
N VAL A 134 5.45 6.67 -12.52
CA VAL A 134 6.69 6.37 -13.23
C VAL A 134 7.09 7.57 -14.08
N ASP A 135 8.38 7.87 -14.10
CA ASP A 135 8.90 8.92 -14.97
C ASP A 135 8.73 8.52 -16.44
N ALA A 136 8.24 9.45 -17.27
CA ALA A 136 8.00 9.21 -18.70
C ALA A 136 9.28 8.91 -19.49
N SER A 137 10.47 9.17 -18.92
CA SER A 137 11.75 8.71 -19.49
C SER A 137 12.02 7.22 -19.26
N GLN A 138 11.32 6.58 -18.32
CA GLN A 138 11.52 5.18 -17.92
C GLN A 138 10.42 4.25 -18.44
N ALA A 139 9.23 4.77 -18.76
CA ALA A 139 8.11 3.98 -19.26
C ALA A 139 7.31 4.74 -20.32
N ASN A 140 6.60 3.99 -21.18
CA ASN A 140 5.69 4.55 -22.16
C ASN A 140 4.26 4.63 -21.59
N PHE A 141 3.56 5.73 -21.86
CA PHE A 141 2.16 5.90 -21.44
C PHE A 141 1.24 4.75 -21.90
N ASN A 142 1.40 4.26 -23.14
CA ASN A 142 0.55 3.19 -23.65
C ASN A 142 0.80 1.86 -22.94
N ASP A 143 2.00 1.60 -22.45
CA ASP A 143 2.29 0.37 -21.68
C ASP A 143 1.61 0.43 -20.31
N VAL A 144 1.68 1.58 -19.64
CA VAL A 144 0.99 1.81 -18.35
C VAL A 144 -0.53 1.78 -18.54
N LYS A 145 -1.04 2.38 -19.62
CA LYS A 145 -2.47 2.32 -19.99
C LYS A 145 -2.94 0.89 -20.27
N THR A 146 -2.15 0.10 -20.99
CA THR A 146 -2.48 -1.31 -21.25
C THR A 146 -2.53 -2.09 -19.94
N SER A 147 -1.55 -1.89 -19.06
CA SER A 147 -1.56 -2.50 -17.72
C SER A 147 -2.77 -2.08 -16.88
N LEU A 148 -3.19 -0.82 -16.95
CA LEU A 148 -4.44 -0.36 -16.31
C LEU A 148 -5.65 -1.08 -16.90
N GLN A 149 -5.77 -1.13 -18.23
CA GLN A 149 -6.89 -1.75 -18.90
C GLN A 149 -6.97 -3.25 -18.60
N ASP A 150 -5.83 -3.96 -18.57
CA ASP A 150 -5.77 -5.37 -18.19
C ASP A 150 -6.22 -5.59 -16.74
N HIS A 151 -5.82 -4.71 -15.81
CA HIS A 151 -6.30 -4.75 -14.43
C HIS A 151 -7.82 -4.57 -14.37
N MET A 152 -8.35 -3.53 -15.02
CA MET A 152 -9.79 -3.23 -14.97
C MET A 152 -10.63 -4.34 -15.63
N ASN A 153 -10.16 -4.93 -16.73
CA ASN A 153 -10.80 -6.08 -17.36
C ASN A 153 -10.78 -7.35 -16.49
N ALA A 154 -9.79 -7.48 -15.59
CA ALA A 154 -9.76 -8.56 -14.61
C ALA A 154 -10.72 -8.32 -13.44
N VAL A 155 -11.03 -7.05 -13.13
CA VAL A 155 -12.04 -6.67 -12.13
C VAL A 155 -13.45 -6.95 -12.66
N GLY A 156 -13.75 -6.55 -13.91
CA GLY A 156 -15.07 -6.78 -14.51
C GLY A 156 -15.25 -6.17 -15.90
N GLU A 157 -16.50 -6.05 -16.34
CA GLU A 157 -16.84 -5.38 -17.59
C GLU A 157 -16.61 -3.87 -17.44
N THR A 158 -15.78 -3.31 -18.32
CA THR A 158 -15.32 -1.92 -18.21
C THR A 158 -16.14 -0.98 -19.09
N VAL A 159 -16.42 0.20 -18.56
CA VAL A 159 -16.95 1.34 -19.30
C VAL A 159 -15.90 2.45 -19.29
N ALA A 160 -15.64 3.08 -20.45
CA ALA A 160 -14.71 4.19 -20.52
C ALA A 160 -15.32 5.45 -19.88
N LEU A 161 -14.52 6.17 -19.07
CA LEU A 161 -14.91 7.45 -18.50
C LEU A 161 -14.94 8.54 -19.58
N THR A 162 -15.93 9.42 -19.46
CA THR A 162 -16.11 10.58 -20.33
C THR A 162 -15.12 11.70 -20.00
N SER A 163 -14.95 12.64 -20.93
CA SER A 163 -14.14 13.84 -20.68
C SER A 163 -14.72 14.74 -19.58
N GLU A 164 -16.02 14.63 -19.28
CA GLU A 164 -16.67 15.36 -18.19
C GLU A 164 -16.27 14.78 -16.83
N GLU A 165 -16.30 13.45 -16.71
CA GLU A 165 -15.86 12.73 -15.50
C GLU A 165 -14.36 12.90 -15.22
N LEU A 166 -13.56 13.08 -16.28
CA LEU A 166 -12.12 13.34 -16.18
C LEU A 166 -11.78 14.84 -16.14
N SER A 167 -12.78 15.72 -15.99
CA SER A 167 -12.59 17.16 -16.15
C SER A 167 -11.71 17.79 -15.06
N ALA A 168 -11.52 17.16 -13.90
CA ALA A 168 -10.61 17.62 -12.85
C ALA A 168 -9.15 17.71 -13.34
N PHE A 169 -8.75 16.84 -14.27
CA PHE A 169 -7.39 16.75 -14.78
C PHE A 169 -7.12 17.83 -15.83
N LYS A 170 -6.50 18.93 -15.41
CA LYS A 170 -6.08 20.02 -16.31
C LYS A 170 -4.61 19.87 -16.70
N ASN A 171 -4.28 20.33 -17.91
CA ASN A 171 -2.91 20.39 -18.43
C ASN A 171 -2.20 19.01 -18.48
N VAL A 172 -2.97 17.94 -18.73
CA VAL A 172 -2.43 16.59 -18.96
C VAL A 172 -2.13 16.40 -20.44
N THR A 173 -1.03 15.70 -20.76
CA THR A 173 -0.66 15.37 -22.14
C THR A 173 -1.51 14.22 -22.67
N ASN A 174 -1.71 13.19 -21.84
CA ASN A 174 -2.49 12.00 -22.14
C ASN A 174 -3.35 11.67 -20.93
N ILE A 175 -4.56 11.15 -21.15
CA ILE A 175 -5.43 10.65 -20.10
C ILE A 175 -6.38 9.58 -20.65
N GLU A 176 -6.63 8.55 -19.86
CA GLU A 176 -7.61 7.50 -20.12
C GLU A 176 -8.20 7.05 -18.79
N GLY A 177 -9.49 6.71 -18.77
CA GLY A 177 -10.17 6.26 -17.55
C GLY A 177 -11.22 5.21 -17.83
N TYR A 178 -11.42 4.32 -16.87
CA TYR A 178 -12.40 3.23 -16.92
C TYR A 178 -13.09 3.09 -15.58
N VAL A 179 -14.33 2.62 -15.59
CA VAL A 179 -15.10 2.25 -14.41
C VAL A 179 -15.66 0.84 -14.57
N VAL A 180 -15.70 0.11 -13.45
CA VAL A 180 -16.48 -1.12 -13.28
C VAL A 180 -17.44 -0.86 -12.12
N ASP A 181 -18.73 -0.85 -12.41
CA ASP A 181 -19.78 -0.67 -11.42
C ASP A 181 -20.30 -2.03 -10.92
N PHE A 182 -20.45 -2.14 -9.61
CA PHE A 182 -21.18 -3.19 -8.91
C PHE A 182 -22.44 -2.57 -8.28
N ASP A 183 -23.23 -3.36 -7.55
CA ASP A 183 -24.51 -2.89 -6.99
C ASP A 183 -24.34 -1.69 -6.04
N THR A 184 -23.39 -1.79 -5.10
CA THR A 184 -23.11 -0.76 -4.07
C THR A 184 -21.66 -0.27 -4.08
N GLU A 185 -20.83 -0.84 -4.95
CA GLU A 185 -19.39 -0.59 -5.02
C GLU A 185 -19.01 -0.19 -6.45
N LYS A 186 -17.89 0.51 -6.60
CA LYS A 186 -17.30 0.77 -7.91
C LYS A 186 -15.79 0.73 -7.83
N VAL A 187 -15.17 0.34 -8.93
CA VAL A 187 -13.73 0.44 -9.13
C VAL A 187 -13.46 1.37 -10.30
N VAL A 188 -12.67 2.41 -10.06
CA VAL A 188 -12.30 3.40 -11.08
C VAL A 188 -10.81 3.34 -11.33
N GLY A 189 -10.44 3.14 -12.60
CA GLY A 189 -9.06 3.15 -13.06
C GLY A 189 -8.79 4.39 -13.89
N VAL A 190 -7.72 5.14 -13.59
CA VAL A 190 -7.31 6.31 -14.41
C VAL A 190 -5.81 6.27 -14.63
N VAL A 191 -5.37 6.56 -15.85
CA VAL A 191 -3.96 6.82 -16.16
C VAL A 191 -3.85 8.18 -16.82
N PHE A 192 -2.90 9.00 -16.36
CA PHE A 192 -2.63 10.30 -16.97
C PHE A 192 -1.13 10.61 -16.99
N GLU A 193 -0.74 11.47 -17.92
CA GLU A 193 0.62 11.99 -18.03
C GLU A 193 0.61 13.50 -17.83
N LYS A 194 1.41 13.97 -16.87
CA LYS A 194 1.54 15.39 -16.53
C LYS A 194 2.97 15.68 -16.09
N ASP A 195 3.56 16.75 -16.63
CA ASP A 195 4.90 17.22 -16.25
C ASP A 195 6.00 16.12 -16.32
N GLY A 196 5.89 15.21 -17.29
CA GLY A 196 6.83 14.09 -17.47
C GLY A 196 6.67 12.94 -16.47
N LEU A 197 5.58 12.92 -15.70
CA LEU A 197 5.21 11.84 -14.78
C LEU A 197 3.95 11.14 -15.30
N ILE A 198 4.03 9.82 -15.50
CA ILE A 198 2.87 8.97 -15.79
C ILE A 198 2.34 8.44 -14.46
N THR A 199 1.07 8.70 -14.18
CA THR A 199 0.40 8.29 -12.93
C THR A 199 -0.73 7.35 -13.26
N LYS A 200 -0.77 6.19 -12.60
CA LYS A 200 -1.85 5.20 -12.64
C LYS A 200 -2.55 5.18 -11.29
N LEU A 201 -3.87 5.31 -11.33
CA LEU A 201 -4.76 5.32 -10.18
C LEU A 201 -5.70 4.11 -10.25
N ILE A 202 -5.94 3.47 -9.10
CA ILE A 202 -7.04 2.53 -8.90
C ILE A 202 -7.81 2.97 -7.66
N ILE A 203 -9.06 3.37 -7.82
CA ILE A 203 -9.95 3.83 -6.75
C ILE A 203 -10.96 2.71 -6.47
N HIS A 204 -11.11 2.37 -5.20
CA HIS A 204 -12.20 1.56 -4.68
C HIS A 204 -13.10 2.48 -3.86
N ASP A 205 -14.40 2.46 -4.15
CA ASP A 205 -15.38 3.34 -3.50
C ASP A 205 -16.74 2.63 -3.43
N ASN A 206 -17.64 3.18 -2.62
CA ASN A 206 -19.00 2.68 -2.45
C ASN A 206 -20.00 3.83 -2.40
N ASP A 207 -21.29 3.51 -2.51
CA ASP A 207 -22.38 4.49 -2.45
C ASP A 207 -22.56 5.13 -1.06
N GLU A 208 -22.10 4.45 -0.01
CA GLU A 208 -22.12 4.95 1.36
C GLU A 208 -21.20 6.15 1.56
N LEU A 209 -19.98 6.15 1.01
CA LEU A 209 -19.08 7.30 1.10
C LEU A 209 -19.11 8.19 -0.14
N ASP A 210 -19.20 7.63 -1.34
CA ASP A 210 -19.22 8.35 -2.64
C ASP A 210 -18.09 9.38 -2.75
N LEU A 211 -16.84 8.93 -2.53
CA LEU A 211 -15.64 9.76 -2.48
C LEU A 211 -14.81 9.74 -3.77
N THR A 212 -15.27 9.07 -4.82
CA THR A 212 -14.58 8.99 -6.12
C THR A 212 -14.19 10.37 -6.65
N ASP A 213 -15.12 11.32 -6.69
CA ASP A 213 -14.82 12.67 -7.19
C ASP A 213 -13.83 13.42 -6.29
N ALA A 214 -13.91 13.23 -4.96
CA ALA A 214 -12.92 13.78 -4.03
C ALA A 214 -11.51 13.24 -4.33
N MET A 215 -11.39 11.93 -4.55
CA MET A 215 -10.12 11.27 -4.88
C MET A 215 -9.57 11.71 -6.25
N LEU A 216 -10.42 11.82 -7.27
CA LEU A 216 -10.00 12.33 -8.59
C LEU A 216 -9.53 13.79 -8.50
N ASN A 217 -10.22 14.64 -7.75
CA ASN A 217 -9.81 16.04 -7.56
C ASN A 217 -8.51 16.17 -6.76
N MET A 218 -8.28 15.33 -5.75
CA MET A 218 -6.98 15.25 -5.09
C MET A 218 -5.89 14.75 -6.06
N ALA A 219 -6.15 13.69 -6.83
CA ALA A 219 -5.19 13.13 -7.77
C ALA A 219 -4.84 14.08 -8.92
N ALA A 220 -5.77 14.93 -9.37
CA ALA A 220 -5.51 15.95 -10.38
C ALA A 220 -4.44 16.98 -9.95
N THR A 221 -4.21 17.11 -8.64
CA THR A 221 -3.16 17.98 -8.08
C THR A 221 -1.77 17.32 -8.05
N ILE A 222 -1.67 16.03 -8.37
CA ILE A 222 -0.38 15.32 -8.43
C ILE A 222 0.58 16.08 -9.35
N SER A 223 1.79 16.27 -8.83
CA SER A 223 2.92 16.89 -9.53
C SER A 223 4.21 16.28 -9.04
N LYS A 224 5.25 16.33 -9.88
CA LYS A 224 6.59 15.87 -9.52
C LYS A 224 7.15 16.73 -8.37
N GLN A 225 7.80 16.10 -7.40
CA GLN A 225 8.50 16.77 -6.29
C GLN A 225 9.78 17.48 -6.75
#